data_AF-A0A399Z788-F1
#
_entry.id   AF-A0A399Z788-F1
#
_cell.length_a   1.000
_cell.length_b   1.000
_cell.length_c   1.000
_cell.angle_alpha   90.00
_cell.angle_beta   90.00
_cell.angle_gamma   90.00
#
_symmetry.space_group_name_H-M   'P 1'
#
loop_
_entity.id
_entity.type
_entity.pdbx_description
1 polymer ?
#
loop_
_entity_poly.entity_id
_entity_poly.type
_entity_poly.pdbx_seq_one_letter_code
_entity_poly.pdbx_strand_id
1 'polypeptide(L)'
;METSKTDLTAQIATLNGELSTARSDADYLRARLDQTEAERVKLDNSLVAAGAAKETLEITLADTTQRANDLDGIKTALEGQVGQLQDKTAALDGDIAKLTAGALAASQVIKLLEGDKTALTVEKSQLQGEFDALQKAKALDDAELAESKLQLSHVNTALGITKRDKETYQQTLAERVTELGEAQTQLTRAKQDNNNLLADIAKFTARAAAATALAQGLEDRKRDLSAQVEQLRGELDAERAKGATLTASVAAAPEAESQAQTLAALQAEDDAAEPLEAACPQDLSAVRGVGAEFEQRLYDAGIGTYWDLAQRSESELAVILNLGDLQATGVNVAAIRGDALRLARETKTQKRTWKGGAPDDFDRIGGIGRVYEGRLYEAGICTYAALAQCSVEQLAAICRAPQFNANHFQNWIDQARALIAG
;
A
#
# COMPACT_ATOMS: atom_id res chain seq x y z
N MET A 1 -40.12 16.23 210.11
CA MET A 1 -38.78 16.14 209.48
C MET A 1 -38.64 14.87 208.65
N GLU A 2 -39.20 13.72 209.07
CA GLU A 2 -39.26 12.50 208.25
C GLU A 2 -40.14 12.63 206.99
N THR A 3 -41.31 13.26 207.08
CA THR A 3 -42.25 13.46 205.95
C THR A 3 -41.66 14.28 204.79
N SER A 4 -40.87 15.32 205.07
CA SER A 4 -40.21 16.13 204.04
C SER A 4 -39.09 15.38 203.31
N LYS A 5 -38.44 14.42 203.99
CA LYS A 5 -37.43 13.55 203.38
C LYS A 5 -38.09 12.53 202.45
N THR A 6 -39.26 11.99 202.82
CA THR A 6 -40.04 11.09 201.96
C THR A 6 -40.53 11.79 200.70
N ASP A 7 -40.98 13.04 200.82
CA ASP A 7 -41.49 13.86 199.71
C ASP A 7 -40.38 14.28 198.72
N LEU A 8 -39.21 14.66 199.24
CA LEU A 8 -38.01 14.89 198.43
C LEU A 8 -37.52 13.59 197.74
N THR A 9 -37.65 12.44 198.41
CA THR A 9 -37.28 11.14 197.81
C THR A 9 -38.24 10.76 196.67
N ALA A 10 -39.54 11.06 196.83
CA ALA A 10 -40.54 10.89 195.78
C ALA A 10 -40.29 11.83 194.59
N GLN A 11 -40.00 13.11 194.85
CA GLN A 11 -39.61 14.07 193.80
C GLN A 11 -38.35 13.64 193.05
N ILE A 12 -37.31 13.15 193.75
CA ILE A 12 -36.09 12.64 193.11
C ILE A 12 -36.41 11.40 192.26
N ALA A 13 -37.29 10.52 192.70
CA ALA A 13 -37.72 9.35 191.91
C ALA A 13 -38.50 9.77 190.65
N THR A 14 -39.42 10.74 190.76
CA THR A 14 -40.15 11.31 189.62
C THR A 14 -39.21 12.01 188.65
N LEU A 15 -38.33 12.88 189.14
CA LEU A 15 -37.33 13.57 188.31
C LEU A 15 -36.37 12.59 187.64
N ASN A 16 -35.97 11.50 188.32
CA ASN A 16 -35.16 10.45 187.70
C ASN A 16 -35.95 9.67 186.63
N GLY A 17 -37.25 9.46 186.82
CA GLY A 17 -38.14 8.88 185.80
C GLY A 17 -38.27 9.79 184.58
N GLU A 18 -38.55 11.07 184.79
CA GLU A 18 -38.63 12.09 183.73
C GLU A 18 -37.28 12.25 183.00
N LEU A 19 -36.16 12.29 183.72
CA LEU A 19 -34.82 12.33 183.13
C LEU A 19 -34.51 11.07 182.31
N SER A 20 -34.99 9.90 182.76
CA SER A 20 -34.86 8.64 182.02
C SER A 20 -35.68 8.65 180.73
N THR A 21 -36.93 9.14 180.78
CA THR A 21 -37.79 9.33 179.60
C THR A 21 -37.18 10.33 178.63
N ALA A 22 -36.72 11.49 179.11
CA ALA A 22 -36.07 12.51 178.29
C ALA A 22 -34.77 12.00 177.65
N ARG A 23 -34.00 11.15 178.34
CA ARG A 23 -32.82 10.48 177.76
C ARG A 23 -33.21 9.51 176.65
N SER A 24 -34.23 8.68 176.86
CA SER A 24 -34.75 7.76 175.83
C SER A 24 -35.27 8.52 174.61
N ASP A 25 -35.98 9.62 174.82
CA ASP A 25 -36.49 10.48 173.73
C ASP A 25 -35.33 11.17 172.98
N ALA A 26 -34.31 11.64 173.70
CA ALA A 26 -33.11 12.23 173.08
C ALA A 26 -32.33 11.20 172.26
N ASP A 27 -32.17 9.97 172.76
CA ASP A 27 -31.53 8.87 172.03
C ASP A 27 -32.34 8.47 170.79
N TYR A 28 -33.68 8.42 170.89
CA TYR A 28 -34.58 8.18 169.76
C TYR A 28 -34.51 9.28 168.69
N LEU A 29 -34.56 10.55 169.11
CA LEU A 29 -34.45 11.69 168.21
C LEU A 29 -33.08 11.75 167.54
N ARG A 30 -32.00 11.38 168.26
CA ARG A 30 -30.66 11.28 167.70
C ARG A 30 -30.56 10.18 166.65
N ALA A 31 -31.09 8.99 166.93
CA ALA A 31 -31.14 7.91 165.94
C ALA A 31 -31.95 8.30 164.69
N ARG A 32 -33.06 9.03 164.87
CA ARG A 32 -33.87 9.54 163.76
C ARG A 32 -33.16 10.64 162.97
N LEU A 33 -32.40 11.52 163.63
CA LEU A 33 -31.56 12.52 162.97
C LEU A 33 -30.47 11.84 162.13
N ASP A 34 -29.76 10.87 162.71
CA ASP A 34 -28.72 10.09 162.02
C ASP A 34 -29.31 9.35 160.80
N GLN A 35 -30.52 8.77 160.93
CA GLN A 35 -31.24 8.17 159.80
C GLN A 35 -31.58 9.20 158.72
N THR A 36 -32.12 10.36 159.11
CA THR A 36 -32.49 11.43 158.16
C THR A 36 -31.26 11.99 157.45
N GLU A 37 -30.13 12.10 158.15
CA GLU A 37 -28.86 12.55 157.58
C GLU A 37 -28.29 11.50 156.62
N ALA A 38 -28.41 10.20 156.93
CA ALA A 38 -28.05 9.13 156.01
C ALA A 38 -28.94 9.12 154.75
N GLU A 39 -30.25 9.37 154.88
CA GLU A 39 -31.18 9.51 153.75
C GLU A 39 -30.86 10.75 152.91
N ARG A 40 -30.54 11.88 153.54
CA ARG A 40 -30.10 13.10 152.86
C ARG A 40 -28.84 12.84 152.03
N VAL A 41 -27.82 12.20 152.60
CA VAL A 41 -26.58 11.88 151.87
C VAL A 41 -26.87 10.96 150.67
N LYS A 42 -27.77 9.98 150.81
CA LYS A 42 -28.19 9.13 149.68
C LYS A 42 -28.88 9.95 148.58
N LEU A 43 -29.74 10.89 148.95
CA LEU A 43 -30.40 11.80 148.01
C LEU A 43 -29.41 12.74 147.32
N ASP A 44 -28.47 13.33 148.06
CA ASP A 44 -27.42 14.20 147.51
C ASP A 44 -26.54 13.43 146.51
N ASN A 45 -26.12 12.21 146.85
CA ASN A 45 -25.38 11.35 145.92
C ASN A 45 -26.19 11.01 144.67
N SER A 46 -27.49 10.75 144.82
CA SER A 46 -28.39 10.47 143.69
C SER A 46 -28.59 11.72 142.81
N LEU A 47 -28.68 12.91 143.40
CA LEU A 47 -28.80 14.18 142.70
C LEU A 47 -27.55 14.48 141.87
N VAL A 48 -26.36 14.28 142.45
CA VAL A 48 -25.08 14.43 141.74
C VAL A 48 -24.99 13.46 140.56
N ALA A 49 -25.36 12.19 140.77
CA ALA A 49 -25.39 11.19 139.69
C ALA A 49 -26.39 11.57 138.57
N ALA A 50 -27.58 12.06 138.94
CA ALA A 50 -28.57 12.55 137.97
C ALA A 50 -28.07 13.78 137.20
N GLY A 51 -27.35 14.68 137.87
CA GLY A 51 -26.71 15.84 137.24
C GLY A 51 -25.69 15.44 136.18
N ALA A 52 -24.79 14.50 136.51
CA ALA A 52 -23.80 13.97 135.57
C ALA A 52 -24.45 13.22 134.39
N ALA A 53 -25.52 12.45 134.65
CA ALA A 53 -26.28 11.77 133.60
C ALA A 53 -26.98 12.77 132.66
N LYS A 54 -27.54 13.86 133.21
CA LYS A 54 -28.14 14.94 132.43
C LYS A 54 -27.10 15.63 131.54
N GLU A 55 -25.93 15.97 132.07
CA GLU A 55 -24.85 16.60 131.29
C GLU A 55 -24.40 15.70 130.14
N THR A 56 -24.26 14.39 130.39
CA THR A 56 -23.95 13.41 129.34
C THR A 56 -25.04 13.39 128.26
N LEU A 57 -26.32 13.39 128.66
CA LEU A 57 -27.44 13.42 127.71
C LEU A 57 -27.45 14.71 126.88
N GLU A 58 -27.19 15.86 127.49
CA GLU A 58 -27.11 17.15 126.78
C GLU A 58 -26.00 17.15 125.72
N ILE A 59 -24.83 16.59 126.04
CA ILE A 59 -23.73 16.42 125.07
C ILE A 59 -24.15 15.49 123.92
N THR A 60 -24.73 14.33 124.23
CA THR A 60 -25.18 13.40 123.17
C THR A 60 -26.29 13.99 122.31
N LEU A 61 -27.16 14.82 122.87
CA LEU A 61 -28.21 15.52 122.12
C LEU A 61 -27.60 16.56 121.17
N ALA A 62 -26.59 17.31 121.62
CA ALA A 62 -25.88 18.25 120.77
C ALA A 62 -25.18 17.53 119.60
N ASP A 63 -24.47 16.43 119.88
CA ASP A 63 -23.79 15.62 118.87
C ASP A 63 -24.77 15.02 117.85
N THR A 64 -25.90 14.50 118.30
CA THR A 64 -26.94 13.94 117.41
C THR A 64 -27.62 15.02 116.59
N THR A 65 -27.83 16.21 117.14
CA THR A 65 -28.34 17.37 116.40
C THR A 65 -27.36 17.79 115.31
N GLN A 66 -26.06 17.85 115.61
CA GLN A 66 -25.04 18.18 114.61
C GLN A 66 -25.00 17.13 113.50
N ARG A 67 -25.03 15.84 113.84
CA ARG A 67 -25.10 14.75 112.84
C ARG A 67 -26.35 14.84 111.96
N ALA A 68 -27.50 15.24 112.52
CA ALA A 68 -28.71 15.45 111.74
C ALA A 68 -28.56 16.61 110.74
N ASN A 69 -27.94 17.72 111.16
CA ASN A 69 -27.64 18.85 110.27
C ASN A 69 -26.66 18.45 109.15
N ASP A 70 -25.61 17.69 109.48
CA ASP A 70 -24.64 17.21 108.49
C ASP A 70 -25.30 16.27 107.46
N LEU A 71 -26.18 15.38 107.92
CA LEU A 71 -26.96 14.48 107.04
C LEU A 71 -27.91 15.24 106.12
N ASP A 72 -28.54 16.32 106.60
CA ASP A 72 -29.40 17.18 105.78
C ASP A 72 -28.59 17.92 104.69
N GLY A 73 -27.39 18.39 105.03
CA GLY A 73 -26.45 18.96 104.07
C GLY A 73 -26.01 17.95 103.00
N ILE A 74 -25.68 16.72 103.40
CA ILE A 74 -25.33 15.62 102.47
C ILE A 74 -26.52 15.28 101.58
N LYS A 75 -27.74 15.18 102.14
CA LYS A 75 -28.96 14.92 101.38
C LYS A 75 -29.18 15.98 100.31
N THR A 76 -29.08 17.26 100.67
CA THR A 76 -29.22 18.39 99.73
C THR A 76 -28.19 18.32 98.60
N ALA A 77 -26.93 17.97 98.92
CA ALA A 77 -25.90 17.80 97.91
C ALA A 77 -26.17 16.62 96.95
N LEU A 78 -26.66 15.49 97.48
CA LEU A 78 -27.06 14.33 96.68
C LEU A 78 -28.26 14.64 95.78
N GLU A 79 -29.25 15.37 96.28
CA GLU A 79 -30.39 15.85 95.47
C GLU A 79 -29.92 16.73 94.30
N GLY A 80 -28.96 17.62 94.55
CA GLY A 80 -28.31 18.41 93.49
C GLY A 80 -27.59 17.56 92.45
N GLN A 81 -26.84 16.53 92.87
CA GLN A 81 -26.18 15.59 91.96
C GLN A 81 -27.17 14.78 91.12
N VAL A 82 -28.28 14.33 91.73
CA VAL A 82 -29.35 13.62 91.02
C VAL A 82 -29.97 14.53 89.95
N GLY A 83 -30.23 15.80 90.26
CA GLY A 83 -30.70 16.77 89.27
C GLY A 83 -29.73 16.94 88.10
N GLN A 84 -28.44 17.11 88.37
CA GLN A 84 -27.42 17.21 87.31
C GLN A 84 -27.34 15.95 86.43
N LEU A 85 -27.47 14.76 87.02
CA LEU A 85 -27.49 13.51 86.27
C LEU A 85 -28.76 13.36 85.43
N GLN A 86 -29.91 13.81 85.92
CA GLN A 86 -31.16 13.84 85.16
C GLN A 86 -31.04 14.77 83.95
N ASP A 87 -30.52 15.98 84.12
CA ASP A 87 -30.31 16.93 83.03
C ASP A 87 -29.34 16.37 81.97
N LYS A 88 -28.25 15.73 82.41
CA LYS A 88 -27.29 15.08 81.52
C LYS A 88 -27.93 13.91 80.76
N THR A 89 -28.80 13.14 81.40
CA THR A 89 -29.52 12.03 80.77
C THR A 89 -30.46 12.56 79.69
N ALA A 90 -31.23 13.62 79.99
CA ALA A 90 -32.10 14.25 79.02
C ALA A 90 -31.35 14.83 77.81
N ALA A 91 -30.16 15.42 78.03
CA ALA A 91 -29.30 15.90 76.94
C ALA A 91 -28.81 14.75 76.06
N LEU A 92 -28.35 13.65 76.66
CA LEU A 92 -27.92 12.45 75.93
C LEU A 92 -29.06 11.82 75.14
N ASP A 93 -30.28 11.76 75.68
CA ASP A 93 -31.46 11.28 74.97
C ASP A 93 -31.76 12.14 73.74
N GLY A 94 -31.60 13.47 73.86
CA GLY A 94 -31.73 14.41 72.74
C GLY A 94 -30.68 14.17 71.65
N ASP A 95 -29.44 13.89 72.02
CA ASP A 95 -28.37 13.58 71.06
C ASP A 95 -28.58 12.21 70.40
N ILE A 96 -29.03 11.20 71.16
CA ILE A 96 -29.41 9.88 70.62
C ILE A 96 -30.53 10.04 69.59
N ALA A 97 -31.55 10.85 69.88
CA ALA A 97 -32.64 11.09 68.93
C ALA A 97 -32.14 11.74 67.63
N LYS A 98 -31.26 12.74 67.72
CA LYS A 98 -30.66 13.40 66.54
C LYS A 98 -29.81 12.44 65.72
N LEU A 99 -28.95 11.65 66.36
CA LEU A 99 -28.12 10.66 65.68
C LEU A 99 -28.97 9.58 65.00
N THR A 100 -30.04 9.14 65.67
CA THR A 100 -30.98 8.16 65.10
C THR A 100 -31.68 8.72 63.86
N ALA A 101 -32.16 9.96 63.91
CA ALA A 101 -32.77 10.63 62.76
C ALA A 101 -31.77 10.81 61.61
N GLY A 102 -30.54 11.21 61.92
CA GLY A 102 -29.45 11.35 60.94
C GLY A 102 -29.09 10.02 60.27
N ALA A 103 -29.02 8.92 61.04
CA ALA A 103 -28.76 7.58 60.52
C ALA A 103 -29.87 7.11 59.57
N LEU A 104 -31.13 7.38 59.90
CA LEU A 104 -32.26 7.04 59.04
C LEU A 104 -32.23 7.81 57.71
N ALA A 105 -31.94 9.12 57.76
CA ALA A 105 -31.80 9.94 56.57
C ALA A 105 -30.64 9.47 55.69
N ALA A 106 -29.49 9.16 56.29
CA ALA A 106 -28.33 8.62 55.56
C ALA A 106 -28.66 7.27 54.89
N SER A 107 -29.39 6.39 55.58
CA SER A 107 -29.83 5.10 55.01
C SER A 107 -30.73 5.28 53.77
N GLN A 108 -31.63 6.27 53.79
CA GLN A 108 -32.47 6.59 52.62
C GLN A 108 -31.64 7.09 51.44
N VAL A 109 -30.65 7.95 51.69
CA VAL A 109 -29.74 8.44 50.64
C VAL A 109 -28.92 7.30 50.04
N ILE A 110 -28.39 6.40 50.87
CA ILE A 110 -27.66 5.22 50.39
C ILE A 110 -28.54 4.38 49.46
N LYS A 111 -29.79 4.13 49.84
CA LYS A 111 -30.73 3.36 49.01
C LYS A 111 -31.00 4.01 47.66
N LEU A 112 -31.11 5.34 47.61
CA LEU A 112 -31.27 6.07 46.34
C LEU A 112 -30.02 5.95 45.48
N LEU A 113 -28.84 6.17 46.05
CA LEU A 113 -27.56 6.05 45.34
C LEU A 113 -27.30 4.63 44.82
N GLU A 114 -27.70 3.61 45.56
CA GLU A 114 -27.66 2.22 45.11
C GLU A 114 -28.58 1.99 43.91
N GLY A 115 -29.79 2.56 43.93
CA GLY A 115 -30.71 2.58 42.80
C GLY A 115 -30.10 3.24 41.56
N ASP A 116 -29.57 4.45 41.71
CA ASP A 116 -28.92 5.18 40.61
C ASP A 116 -27.72 4.41 40.05
N LYS A 117 -26.90 3.79 40.91
CA LYS A 117 -25.79 2.94 40.50
C LYS A 117 -26.28 1.75 39.66
N THR A 118 -27.37 1.10 40.06
CA THR A 118 -27.94 -0.02 39.27
C THR A 118 -28.45 0.46 37.92
N ALA A 119 -29.14 1.59 37.86
CA ALA A 119 -29.64 2.18 36.61
C ALA A 119 -28.50 2.54 35.65
N LEU A 120 -27.47 3.24 36.14
CA LEU A 120 -26.29 3.58 35.35
C LEU A 120 -25.52 2.34 34.87
N THR A 121 -25.51 1.27 35.65
CA THR A 121 -24.88 0.00 35.24
C THR A 121 -25.63 -0.62 34.06
N VAL A 122 -26.97 -0.58 34.08
CA VAL A 122 -27.81 -1.04 32.97
C VAL A 122 -27.60 -0.17 31.73
N GLU A 123 -27.65 1.15 31.87
CA GLU A 123 -27.43 2.09 30.77
C GLU A 123 -26.06 1.89 30.11
N LYS A 124 -25.00 1.73 30.91
CA LYS A 124 -23.66 1.41 30.40
C LYS A 124 -23.64 0.11 29.59
N SER A 125 -24.32 -0.94 30.05
CA SER A 125 -24.38 -2.22 29.34
C SER A 125 -25.13 -2.10 28.01
N GLN A 126 -26.20 -1.29 27.97
CA GLN A 126 -26.96 -1.03 26.75
C GLN A 126 -26.11 -0.24 25.73
N LEU A 127 -25.48 0.86 26.16
CA LEU A 127 -24.61 1.67 25.31
C LEU A 127 -23.42 0.85 24.78
N GLN A 128 -22.88 -0.06 25.57
CA GLN A 128 -21.84 -0.99 25.10
C GLN A 128 -22.37 -1.90 23.98
N GLY A 129 -23.58 -2.44 24.12
CA GLY A 129 -24.22 -3.24 23.08
C GLY A 129 -24.51 -2.47 21.80
N GLU A 130 -24.97 -1.22 21.91
CA GLU A 130 -25.17 -0.32 20.77
C GLU A 130 -23.85 0.01 20.06
N PHE A 131 -22.79 0.26 20.81
CA PHE A 131 -21.45 0.49 20.26
C PHE A 131 -20.93 -0.73 19.48
N ASP A 132 -21.07 -1.93 20.04
CA ASP A 132 -20.64 -3.16 19.38
C ASP A 132 -21.45 -3.43 18.10
N ALA A 133 -22.75 -3.10 18.09
CA ALA A 133 -23.60 -3.19 16.91
C ALA A 133 -23.18 -2.19 15.81
N LEU A 134 -22.89 -0.94 16.18
CA LEU A 134 -22.39 0.08 15.25
C LEU A 134 -21.03 -0.29 14.67
N GLN A 135 -20.13 -0.89 15.46
CA GLN A 135 -18.86 -1.39 14.94
C GLN A 135 -19.06 -2.48 13.88
N LYS A 136 -19.98 -3.42 14.11
CA LYS A 136 -20.32 -4.46 13.12
C LYS A 136 -20.92 -3.87 11.85
N ALA A 137 -21.85 -2.92 11.98
CA ALA A 137 -22.44 -2.22 10.84
C ALA A 137 -21.37 -1.51 10.01
N LYS A 138 -20.46 -0.76 10.66
CA LYS A 138 -19.34 -0.12 9.99
C LYS A 138 -18.45 -1.11 9.23
N ALA A 139 -18.17 -2.28 9.82
CA ALA A 139 -17.35 -3.29 9.16
C ALA A 139 -18.03 -3.88 7.91
N LEU A 140 -19.36 -4.01 7.91
CA LEU A 140 -20.14 -4.40 6.73
C LEU A 140 -20.10 -3.32 5.66
N ASP A 141 -20.33 -2.06 6.02
CA ASP A 141 -20.26 -0.93 5.08
C ASP A 141 -18.86 -0.79 4.46
N ASP A 142 -17.80 -0.98 5.24
CA ASP A 142 -16.41 -0.97 4.75
C ASP A 142 -16.16 -2.12 3.75
N ALA A 143 -16.78 -3.28 3.94
CA ALA A 143 -16.70 -4.42 3.02
C ALA A 143 -17.49 -4.17 1.72
N GLU A 144 -18.70 -3.62 1.81
CA GLU A 144 -19.52 -3.22 0.65
C GLU A 144 -18.81 -2.13 -0.18
N LEU A 145 -18.15 -1.17 0.48
CA LEU A 145 -17.34 -0.16 -0.18
C LEU A 145 -16.14 -0.77 -0.90
N ALA A 146 -15.47 -1.76 -0.30
CA ALA A 146 -14.36 -2.48 -0.93
C ALA A 146 -14.83 -3.26 -2.17
N GLU A 147 -15.99 -3.92 -2.10
CA GLU A 147 -16.59 -4.61 -3.24
C GLU A 147 -16.94 -3.64 -4.37
N SER A 148 -17.59 -2.52 -4.03
CA SER A 148 -17.94 -1.48 -5.02
C SER A 148 -16.70 -0.91 -5.73
N LYS A 149 -15.59 -0.74 -5.01
CA LYS A 149 -14.30 -0.31 -5.60
C LYS A 149 -13.72 -1.36 -6.56
N LEU A 150 -13.82 -2.64 -6.21
CA LEU A 150 -13.38 -3.73 -7.07
C LEU A 150 -14.21 -3.77 -8.37
N GLN A 151 -15.54 -3.67 -8.26
CA GLN A 151 -16.43 -3.61 -9.41
C GLN A 151 -16.09 -2.42 -10.32
N LEU A 152 -15.82 -1.24 -9.76
CA LEU A 152 -15.42 -0.06 -10.53
C LEU A 152 -14.08 -0.29 -11.27
N SER A 153 -13.12 -0.93 -10.62
CA SER A 153 -11.84 -1.33 -11.25
C SER A 153 -12.05 -2.28 -12.44
N HIS A 154 -12.92 -3.28 -12.29
CA HIS A 154 -13.28 -4.20 -13.36
C HIS A 154 -13.93 -3.47 -14.55
N VAL A 155 -14.90 -2.59 -14.27
CA VAL A 155 -15.56 -1.78 -15.31
C VAL A 155 -14.56 -0.87 -16.03
N ASN A 156 -13.63 -0.25 -15.29
CA ASN A 156 -12.63 0.62 -15.89
C ASN A 156 -11.64 -0.16 -16.78
N THR A 157 -11.27 -1.37 -16.36
CA THR A 157 -10.46 -2.29 -17.17
C THR A 157 -11.18 -2.70 -18.45
N ALA A 158 -12.45 -3.10 -18.33
CA ALA A 158 -13.29 -3.45 -19.47
C ALA A 158 -13.43 -2.28 -20.45
N LEU A 159 -13.67 -1.05 -19.94
CA LEU A 159 -13.73 0.15 -20.76
C LEU A 159 -12.40 0.42 -21.49
N GLY A 160 -11.27 0.22 -20.82
CA GLY A 160 -9.94 0.34 -21.43
C GLY A 160 -9.68 -0.68 -22.54
N ILE A 161 -10.19 -1.92 -22.40
CA ILE A 161 -10.16 -2.93 -23.46
C ILE A 161 -11.04 -2.50 -24.63
N THR A 162 -12.31 -2.16 -24.38
CA THR A 162 -13.24 -1.74 -25.42
C THR A 162 -12.75 -0.51 -26.19
N LYS A 163 -12.07 0.42 -25.52
CA LYS A 163 -11.46 1.59 -26.17
C LYS A 163 -10.34 1.18 -27.13
N ARG A 164 -9.43 0.29 -26.71
CA ARG A 164 -8.36 -0.25 -27.57
C ARG A 164 -8.91 -1.05 -28.74
N ASP A 165 -9.94 -1.86 -28.51
CA ASP A 165 -10.61 -2.62 -29.56
C ASP A 165 -11.23 -1.66 -30.59
N LYS A 166 -11.90 -0.60 -30.14
CA LYS A 166 -12.44 0.45 -31.01
C LYS A 166 -11.34 1.11 -31.85
N GLU A 167 -10.21 1.48 -31.25
CA GLU A 167 -9.07 2.07 -31.96
C GLU A 167 -8.50 1.10 -33.01
N THR A 168 -8.38 -0.18 -32.65
CA THR A 168 -7.94 -1.25 -33.57
C THR A 168 -8.90 -1.41 -34.75
N TYR A 169 -10.21 -1.48 -34.49
CA TYR A 169 -11.22 -1.54 -35.55
C TYR A 169 -11.18 -0.32 -36.47
N GLN A 170 -10.97 0.88 -35.92
CA GLN A 170 -10.84 2.10 -36.71
C GLN A 170 -9.60 2.05 -37.63
N GLN A 171 -8.47 1.54 -37.13
CA GLN A 171 -7.25 1.37 -37.93
C GLN A 171 -7.47 0.35 -39.06
N THR A 172 -8.02 -0.83 -38.75
CA THR A 172 -8.33 -1.84 -39.77
C THR A 172 -9.30 -1.30 -40.82
N LEU A 173 -10.31 -0.51 -40.41
CA LEU A 173 -11.23 0.11 -41.35
C LEU A 173 -10.50 1.09 -42.30
N ALA A 174 -9.57 1.89 -41.79
CA ALA A 174 -8.78 2.82 -42.60
C ALA A 174 -7.86 2.09 -43.59
N GLU A 175 -7.24 0.98 -43.17
CA GLU A 175 -6.44 0.11 -44.03
C GLU A 175 -7.30 -0.48 -45.17
N ARG A 176 -8.48 -1.03 -44.86
CA ARG A 176 -9.41 -1.56 -45.88
C ARG A 176 -9.89 -0.50 -46.86
N VAL A 177 -10.14 0.73 -46.40
CA VAL A 177 -10.49 1.85 -47.28
C VAL A 177 -9.34 2.16 -48.24
N THR A 178 -8.10 2.10 -47.76
CA THR A 178 -6.90 2.33 -48.58
C THR A 178 -6.74 1.23 -49.63
N GLU A 179 -6.82 -0.05 -49.23
CA GLU A 179 -6.77 -1.20 -50.13
C GLU A 179 -7.87 -1.14 -51.21
N LEU A 180 -9.09 -0.74 -50.84
CA LEU A 180 -10.19 -0.55 -51.80
C LEU A 180 -9.85 0.55 -52.82
N GLY A 181 -9.25 1.66 -52.38
CA GLY A 181 -8.79 2.73 -53.27
C GLY A 181 -7.71 2.27 -54.26
N GLU A 182 -6.75 1.48 -53.79
CA GLU A 182 -5.72 0.89 -54.64
C GLU A 182 -6.29 -0.11 -55.65
N ALA A 183 -7.16 -1.02 -55.19
CA ALA A 183 -7.85 -1.99 -56.05
C ALA A 183 -8.68 -1.29 -57.14
N GLN A 184 -9.35 -0.18 -56.79
CA GLN A 184 -10.13 0.61 -57.74
C GLN A 184 -9.24 1.32 -58.78
N THR A 185 -8.06 1.77 -58.37
CA THR A 185 -7.03 2.33 -59.27
C THR A 185 -6.51 1.26 -60.22
N GLN A 186 -6.19 0.06 -59.71
CA GLN A 186 -5.74 -1.07 -60.51
C GLN A 186 -6.80 -1.51 -61.52
N LEU A 187 -8.06 -1.60 -61.10
CA LEU A 187 -9.17 -1.93 -62.00
C LEU A 187 -9.31 -0.90 -63.13
N THR A 188 -9.11 0.39 -62.83
CA THR A 188 -9.16 1.45 -63.84
C THR A 188 -8.01 1.31 -64.85
N ARG A 189 -6.79 1.03 -64.39
CA ARG A 189 -5.64 0.74 -65.27
C ARG A 189 -5.88 -0.48 -66.14
N ALA A 190 -6.32 -1.59 -65.56
CA ALA A 190 -6.61 -2.82 -66.31
C ALA A 190 -7.68 -2.62 -67.39
N LYS A 191 -8.71 -1.81 -67.12
CA LYS A 191 -9.69 -1.42 -68.13
C LYS A 191 -9.06 -0.62 -69.27
N GLN A 192 -8.16 0.31 -68.96
CA GLN A 192 -7.45 1.09 -69.96
C GLN A 192 -6.51 0.22 -70.81
N ASP A 193 -5.77 -0.69 -70.17
CA ASP A 193 -4.90 -1.65 -70.87
C ASP A 193 -5.71 -2.57 -71.78
N ASN A 194 -6.86 -3.08 -71.33
CA ASN A 194 -7.77 -3.85 -72.17
C ASN A 194 -8.25 -3.05 -73.39
N ASN A 195 -8.56 -1.76 -73.23
CA ASN A 195 -8.92 -0.90 -74.37
C ASN A 195 -7.75 -0.71 -75.34
N ASN A 196 -6.53 -0.55 -74.84
CA ASN A 196 -5.32 -0.44 -75.67
C ASN A 196 -5.07 -1.75 -76.44
N LEU A 197 -5.19 -2.90 -75.77
CA LEU A 197 -5.06 -4.22 -76.39
C LEU A 197 -6.12 -4.45 -77.46
N LEU A 198 -7.39 -4.07 -77.21
CA LEU A 198 -8.44 -4.13 -78.22
C LEU A 198 -8.12 -3.27 -79.45
N ALA A 199 -7.57 -2.07 -79.24
CA ALA A 199 -7.12 -1.20 -80.34
C ALA A 199 -5.96 -1.83 -81.12
N ASP A 200 -5.00 -2.48 -80.44
CA ASP A 200 -3.89 -3.16 -81.10
C ASP A 200 -4.33 -4.42 -81.84
N ILE A 201 -5.26 -5.21 -81.29
CA ILE A 201 -5.91 -6.31 -82.00
C ILE A 201 -6.53 -5.79 -83.29
N ALA A 202 -7.31 -4.70 -83.24
CA ALA A 202 -7.91 -4.11 -84.44
C ALA A 202 -6.85 -3.70 -85.49
N LYS A 203 -5.72 -3.11 -85.07
CA LYS A 203 -4.59 -2.80 -85.98
C LYS A 203 -3.97 -4.06 -86.58
N PHE A 204 -3.74 -5.10 -85.78
CA PHE A 204 -3.19 -6.36 -86.27
C PHE A 204 -4.15 -7.06 -87.23
N THR A 205 -5.46 -7.06 -86.94
CA THR A 205 -6.49 -7.56 -87.85
C THR A 205 -6.49 -6.80 -89.18
N ALA A 206 -6.40 -5.46 -89.15
CA ALA A 206 -6.31 -4.64 -90.36
C ALA A 206 -5.03 -4.93 -91.17
N ARG A 207 -3.88 -5.07 -90.50
CA ARG A 207 -2.62 -5.46 -91.16
C ARG A 207 -2.69 -6.86 -91.76
N ALA A 208 -3.29 -7.82 -91.05
CA ALA A 208 -3.48 -9.17 -91.57
C ALA A 208 -4.35 -9.16 -92.82
N ALA A 209 -5.48 -8.42 -92.81
CA ALA A 209 -6.34 -8.27 -93.97
C ALA A 209 -5.60 -7.62 -95.16
N ALA A 210 -4.79 -6.58 -94.92
CA ALA A 210 -3.98 -5.94 -95.94
C ALA A 210 -2.91 -6.90 -96.52
N ALA A 211 -2.26 -7.70 -95.66
CA ALA A 211 -1.29 -8.71 -96.08
C ALA A 211 -1.96 -9.81 -96.91
N THR A 212 -3.15 -10.27 -96.53
CA THR A 212 -3.94 -11.24 -97.32
C THR A 212 -4.32 -10.67 -98.69
N ALA A 213 -4.75 -9.41 -98.77
CA ALA A 213 -5.06 -8.75 -100.04
C ALA A 213 -3.82 -8.60 -100.93
N LEU A 214 -2.67 -8.26 -100.35
CA LEU A 214 -1.39 -8.18 -101.06
C LEU A 214 -0.95 -9.55 -101.57
N ALA A 215 -1.09 -10.61 -100.77
CA ALA A 215 -0.79 -11.97 -101.19
C ALA A 215 -1.67 -12.41 -102.37
N GLN A 216 -2.98 -12.12 -102.33
CA GLN A 216 -3.89 -12.34 -103.46
C GLN A 216 -3.44 -11.57 -104.70
N GLY A 217 -3.11 -10.28 -104.57
CA GLY A 217 -2.62 -9.47 -105.69
C GLY A 217 -1.30 -9.98 -106.28
N LEU A 218 -0.39 -10.51 -105.45
CA LEU A 218 0.83 -11.17 -105.91
C LEU A 218 0.54 -12.50 -106.62
N GLU A 219 -0.41 -13.31 -106.14
CA GLU A 219 -0.82 -14.56 -106.78
C GLU A 219 -1.46 -14.28 -108.15
N ASP A 220 -2.28 -13.25 -108.25
CA ASP A 220 -2.86 -12.77 -109.51
C ASP A 220 -1.76 -12.29 -110.46
N ARG A 221 -0.82 -11.46 -109.98
CA ARG A 221 0.31 -11.00 -110.79
C ARG A 221 1.20 -12.15 -111.26
N LYS A 222 1.44 -13.14 -110.40
CA LYS A 222 2.16 -14.38 -110.74
C LYS A 222 1.41 -15.17 -111.81
N ARG A 223 0.08 -15.25 -111.73
CA ARG A 223 -0.77 -15.88 -112.75
C ARG A 223 -0.66 -15.16 -114.09
N ASP A 224 -0.74 -13.83 -114.08
CA ASP A 224 -0.57 -12.99 -115.28
C ASP A 224 0.82 -13.12 -115.88
N LEU A 225 1.87 -13.04 -115.05
CA LEU A 225 3.26 -13.22 -115.48
C LEU A 225 3.50 -14.63 -116.01
N SER A 226 2.92 -15.65 -115.39
CA SER A 226 3.01 -17.03 -115.89
C SER A 226 2.33 -17.15 -117.25
N ALA A 227 1.19 -16.50 -117.46
CA ALA A 227 0.54 -16.41 -118.77
C ALA A 227 1.40 -15.65 -119.79
N GLN A 228 2.05 -14.56 -119.39
CA GLN A 228 3.00 -13.82 -120.24
C GLN A 228 4.23 -14.66 -120.58
N VAL A 229 4.79 -15.42 -119.64
CA VAL A 229 5.91 -16.33 -119.89
C VAL A 229 5.49 -17.44 -120.83
N GLU A 230 4.27 -17.98 -120.70
CA GLU A 230 3.76 -19.00 -121.61
C GLU A 230 3.51 -18.45 -123.00
N GLN A 231 3.00 -17.21 -123.10
CA GLN A 231 2.88 -16.49 -124.37
C GLN A 231 4.26 -16.25 -124.98
N LEU A 232 5.21 -15.69 -124.22
CA LEU A 232 6.58 -15.44 -124.67
C LEU A 232 7.32 -16.74 -124.99
N ARG A 233 7.03 -17.86 -124.32
CA ARG A 233 7.51 -19.19 -124.70
C ARG A 233 6.91 -19.65 -126.00
N GLY A 234 5.60 -19.46 -126.22
CA GLY A 234 4.98 -19.68 -127.52
C GLY A 234 5.59 -18.83 -128.63
N GLU A 235 5.89 -17.56 -128.35
CA GLU A 235 6.60 -16.65 -129.25
C GLU A 235 8.07 -17.08 -129.46
N LEU A 236 8.77 -17.51 -128.40
CA LEU A 236 10.14 -18.00 -128.45
C LEU A 236 10.24 -19.37 -129.11
N ASP A 237 9.24 -20.24 -129.00
CA ASP A 237 9.16 -21.52 -129.70
C ASP A 237 8.75 -21.30 -131.16
N ALA A 238 7.97 -20.25 -131.46
CA ALA A 238 7.78 -19.77 -132.83
C ALA A 238 9.08 -19.18 -133.41
N GLU A 239 9.87 -18.46 -132.61
CA GLU A 239 11.18 -17.93 -133.01
C GLU A 239 12.31 -18.97 -132.99
N ARG A 240 12.23 -20.01 -132.17
CA ARG A 240 13.12 -21.18 -132.20
C ARG A 240 12.71 -22.13 -133.31
N ALA A 241 11.44 -22.21 -133.69
CA ALA A 241 11.03 -22.86 -134.94
C ALA A 241 11.61 -22.11 -136.16
N LYS A 242 11.80 -20.78 -136.06
CA LYS A 242 12.55 -19.98 -137.04
C LYS A 242 14.07 -20.07 -136.87
N GLY A 243 14.58 -20.32 -135.67
CA GLY A 243 16.02 -20.42 -135.34
C GLY A 243 16.63 -21.83 -135.43
N ALA A 244 15.82 -22.89 -135.42
CA ALA A 244 16.25 -24.30 -135.55
C ALA A 244 16.66 -24.67 -136.99
N THR A 245 16.78 -23.68 -137.88
CA THR A 245 17.46 -23.76 -139.18
C THR A 245 18.82 -23.05 -139.21
N LEU A 246 19.41 -22.67 -138.06
CA LEU A 246 20.81 -22.24 -137.98
C LEU A 246 21.51 -22.67 -136.68
N THR A 247 22.27 -23.76 -136.81
CA THR A 247 23.54 -24.06 -136.13
C THR A 247 23.65 -24.25 -134.61
N ALA A 248 24.49 -25.24 -134.29
CA ALA A 248 24.99 -25.65 -133.00
C ALA A 248 25.94 -24.64 -132.33
N SER A 249 25.99 -24.73 -130.98
CA SER A 249 27.22 -24.85 -130.15
C SER A 249 27.41 -23.79 -129.04
N VAL A 250 27.76 -24.31 -127.84
CA VAL A 250 28.41 -23.72 -126.63
C VAL A 250 27.49 -22.91 -125.68
N ALA A 251 27.08 -23.39 -124.48
CA ALA A 251 27.79 -23.65 -123.19
C ALA A 251 28.34 -22.36 -122.53
N ALA A 252 28.37 -22.10 -121.22
CA ALA A 252 27.86 -22.68 -119.97
C ALA A 252 28.16 -21.68 -118.80
N ALA A 253 27.24 -21.56 -117.82
CA ALA A 253 27.49 -21.57 -116.36
C ALA A 253 28.31 -20.40 -115.67
N PRO A 254 28.56 -20.40 -114.33
CA PRO A 254 27.60 -20.17 -113.21
C PRO A 254 28.16 -19.35 -111.98
N GLU A 255 27.47 -19.43 -110.82
CA GLU A 255 27.99 -19.42 -109.40
C GLU A 255 28.39 -18.08 -108.71
N ALA A 256 28.33 -17.84 -107.38
CA ALA A 256 27.98 -18.61 -106.16
C ALA A 256 27.91 -17.67 -104.89
N GLU A 257 27.20 -18.12 -103.83
CA GLU A 257 27.54 -18.19 -102.36
C GLU A 257 28.12 -16.97 -101.57
N SER A 258 28.07 -16.77 -100.24
CA SER A 258 27.68 -17.48 -99.00
C SER A 258 27.81 -16.55 -97.75
N GLN A 259 26.98 -16.77 -96.70
CA GLN A 259 27.19 -16.84 -95.21
C GLN A 259 28.34 -16.06 -94.50
N ALA A 260 28.42 -15.78 -93.17
CA ALA A 260 27.56 -15.77 -91.97
C ALA A 260 28.38 -15.21 -90.76
N GLN A 261 27.67 -14.62 -89.79
CA GLN A 261 27.82 -14.64 -88.30
C GLN A 261 29.14 -14.36 -87.54
N THR A 262 29.00 -13.66 -86.39
CA THR A 262 29.57 -14.05 -85.07
C THR A 262 29.01 -13.22 -83.89
N LEU A 263 29.11 -13.79 -82.67
CA LEU A 263 28.63 -13.35 -81.34
C LEU A 263 29.81 -12.90 -80.43
N ALA A 264 29.58 -12.02 -79.42
CA ALA A 264 29.90 -12.21 -77.97
C ALA A 264 30.21 -10.92 -77.13
N ALA A 265 29.93 -11.01 -75.81
CA ALA A 265 30.60 -10.42 -74.62
C ALA A 265 29.88 -9.30 -73.79
N LEU A 266 29.84 -9.44 -72.45
CA LEU A 266 30.65 -8.63 -71.48
C LEU A 266 30.27 -8.80 -69.98
N GLN A 267 31.32 -8.87 -69.13
CA GLN A 267 31.35 -8.63 -67.67
C GLN A 267 32.75 -8.05 -67.31
N ALA A 268 32.80 -6.99 -66.49
CA ALA A 268 33.80 -6.68 -65.43
C ALA A 268 33.79 -5.17 -65.06
N GLU A 269 33.83 -4.85 -63.76
CA GLU A 269 34.80 -3.94 -63.09
C GLU A 269 34.36 -3.62 -61.63
N ASP A 270 35.28 -3.74 -60.66
CA ASP A 270 35.90 -2.62 -59.90
C ASP A 270 36.42 -3.05 -58.49
N ASP A 271 37.70 -2.77 -58.20
CA ASP A 271 38.44 -3.15 -56.97
C ASP A 271 39.48 -2.06 -56.62
N ALA A 272 39.20 -1.23 -55.60
CA ALA A 272 40.17 -0.33 -54.96
C ALA A 272 39.67 0.13 -53.58
N ALA A 273 39.96 -0.62 -52.52
CA ALA A 273 39.81 -0.19 -51.13
C ALA A 273 40.88 -0.87 -50.26
N GLU A 274 41.57 -0.09 -49.41
CA GLU A 274 42.59 -0.60 -48.47
C GLU A 274 41.95 -1.20 -47.20
N PRO A 275 42.58 -2.21 -46.55
CA PRO A 275 42.04 -2.83 -45.34
C PRO A 275 42.00 -1.85 -44.16
N LEU A 276 40.82 -1.64 -43.58
CA LEU A 276 40.61 -0.76 -42.42
C LEU A 276 40.15 -1.60 -41.22
N GLU A 277 40.94 -1.63 -40.15
CA GLU A 277 40.62 -2.37 -38.92
C GLU A 277 40.01 -1.42 -37.88
N ALA A 278 38.74 -1.63 -37.54
CA ALA A 278 37.98 -0.74 -36.66
C ALA A 278 37.82 -1.30 -35.24
N ALA A 279 37.82 -0.40 -34.25
CA ALA A 279 37.60 -0.74 -32.84
C ALA A 279 36.13 -1.09 -32.54
N CYS A 280 35.19 -0.39 -33.18
CA CYS A 280 33.75 -0.64 -33.03
C CYS A 280 33.15 -1.30 -34.28
N PRO A 281 32.13 -2.15 -34.10
CA PRO A 281 31.41 -2.79 -35.19
C PRO A 281 30.53 -1.78 -35.94
N GLN A 282 29.96 -2.19 -37.07
CA GLN A 282 28.92 -1.47 -37.80
C GLN A 282 27.55 -1.96 -37.33
N ASP A 283 26.55 -1.07 -37.29
CA ASP A 283 25.14 -1.40 -36.99
C ASP A 283 24.63 -2.40 -38.04
N LEU A 284 24.57 -3.68 -37.67
CA LEU A 284 24.15 -4.78 -38.54
C LEU A 284 22.63 -4.84 -38.64
N SER A 285 21.88 -4.23 -37.73
CA SER A 285 20.43 -4.08 -37.86
C SER A 285 20.06 -3.37 -39.17
N ALA A 286 20.94 -2.50 -39.70
CA ALA A 286 20.75 -1.82 -40.99
C ALA A 286 20.60 -2.79 -42.18
N VAL A 287 21.08 -4.03 -42.07
CA VAL A 287 20.94 -5.06 -43.09
C VAL A 287 19.51 -5.61 -43.06
N ARG A 288 18.83 -5.60 -44.22
CA ARG A 288 17.46 -6.09 -44.33
C ARG A 288 17.38 -7.56 -43.93
N GLY A 289 16.57 -7.85 -42.92
CA GLY A 289 16.39 -9.20 -42.37
C GLY A 289 17.22 -9.48 -41.12
N VAL A 290 18.03 -8.51 -40.66
CA VAL A 290 18.74 -8.55 -39.37
C VAL A 290 18.02 -7.64 -38.38
N GLY A 291 17.49 -8.21 -37.30
CA GLY A 291 16.95 -7.47 -36.16
C GLY A 291 17.95 -7.47 -34.99
N ALA A 292 17.61 -6.76 -33.91
CA ALA A 292 18.47 -6.61 -32.73
C ALA A 292 18.99 -7.94 -32.16
N GLU A 293 18.14 -8.99 -32.10
CA GLU A 293 18.57 -10.31 -31.62
C GLU A 293 19.57 -11.01 -32.56
N PHE A 294 19.46 -10.79 -33.87
CA PHE A 294 20.39 -11.37 -34.85
C PHE A 294 21.70 -10.59 -34.90
N GLU A 295 21.62 -9.27 -34.77
CA GLU A 295 22.79 -8.40 -34.64
C GLU A 295 23.64 -8.78 -33.43
N GLN A 296 23.06 -8.94 -32.25
CA GLN A 296 23.82 -9.33 -31.07
C GLN A 296 24.50 -10.70 -31.25
N ARG A 297 23.81 -11.69 -31.84
CA ARG A 297 24.39 -13.01 -32.12
C ARG A 297 25.55 -12.93 -33.12
N LEU A 298 25.45 -12.05 -34.11
CA LEU A 298 26.53 -11.81 -35.06
C LEU A 298 27.75 -11.19 -34.37
N TYR A 299 27.54 -10.22 -33.48
CA TYR A 299 28.61 -9.63 -32.68
C TYR A 299 29.27 -10.63 -31.74
N ASP A 300 28.49 -11.46 -31.05
CA ASP A 300 29.00 -12.52 -30.17
C ASP A 300 29.83 -13.56 -30.95
N ALA A 301 29.52 -13.76 -32.23
CA ALA A 301 30.28 -14.61 -33.14
C ALA A 301 31.48 -13.91 -33.81
N GLY A 302 31.79 -12.66 -33.43
CA GLY A 302 32.91 -11.90 -33.98
C GLY A 302 32.65 -11.28 -35.36
N ILE A 303 31.39 -11.29 -35.85
CA ILE A 303 31.00 -10.67 -37.11
C ILE A 303 30.48 -9.27 -36.80
N GLY A 304 31.33 -8.27 -37.03
CA GLY A 304 31.03 -6.87 -36.69
C GLY A 304 30.97 -5.91 -37.87
N THR A 305 31.10 -6.39 -39.12
CA THR A 305 31.10 -5.50 -40.30
C THR A 305 30.20 -6.04 -41.41
N TYR A 306 29.69 -5.15 -42.26
CA TYR A 306 28.90 -5.54 -43.43
C TYR A 306 29.72 -6.42 -44.38
N TRP A 307 31.02 -6.17 -44.48
CA TRP A 307 31.93 -6.95 -45.29
C TRP A 307 32.12 -8.36 -44.73
N ASP A 308 32.36 -8.50 -43.42
CA ASP A 308 32.51 -9.80 -42.79
C ASP A 308 31.23 -10.63 -42.93
N LEU A 309 30.05 -10.02 -42.71
CA LEU A 309 28.75 -10.68 -42.85
C LEU A 309 28.49 -11.18 -44.29
N ALA A 310 28.86 -10.41 -45.31
CA ALA A 310 28.67 -10.79 -46.71
C ALA A 310 29.53 -12.01 -47.12
N GLN A 311 30.70 -12.16 -46.51
CA GLN A 311 31.68 -13.18 -46.86
C GLN A 311 31.46 -14.52 -46.15
N ARG A 312 30.63 -14.57 -45.11
CA ARG A 312 30.30 -15.83 -44.43
C ARG A 312 29.45 -16.72 -45.31
N SER A 313 29.62 -18.03 -45.15
CA SER A 313 28.81 -19.02 -45.85
C SER A 313 27.38 -19.06 -45.28
N GLU A 314 26.40 -19.44 -46.09
CA GLU A 314 24.99 -19.52 -45.64
C GLU A 314 24.82 -20.54 -44.50
N SER A 315 25.54 -21.66 -44.55
CA SER A 315 25.55 -22.66 -43.48
C SER A 315 26.13 -22.13 -42.17
N GLU A 316 27.18 -21.31 -42.25
CA GLU A 316 27.81 -20.71 -41.06
C GLU A 316 26.90 -19.65 -40.44
N LEU A 317 26.27 -18.81 -41.26
CA LEU A 317 25.30 -17.82 -40.78
C LEU A 317 24.05 -18.46 -40.19
N ALA A 318 23.56 -19.57 -40.74
CA ALA A 318 22.42 -20.28 -40.17
C ALA A 318 22.70 -20.80 -38.75
N VAL A 319 23.94 -21.28 -38.51
CA VAL A 319 24.39 -21.72 -37.18
C VAL A 319 24.55 -20.54 -36.22
N ILE A 320 25.20 -19.45 -36.65
CA ILE A 320 25.45 -18.27 -35.81
C ILE A 320 24.13 -17.58 -35.42
N LEU A 321 23.20 -17.45 -36.37
CA LEU A 321 21.88 -16.87 -36.11
C LEU A 321 20.96 -17.81 -35.32
N ASN A 322 21.38 -19.06 -35.06
CA ASN A 322 20.64 -20.09 -34.34
C ASN A 322 19.22 -20.26 -34.91
N LEU A 323 19.13 -20.40 -36.23
CA LEU A 323 17.87 -20.61 -36.94
C LEU A 323 17.46 -22.09 -36.81
N GLY A 324 16.32 -22.36 -36.18
CA GLY A 324 15.74 -23.71 -36.17
C GLY A 324 15.27 -24.14 -37.56
N ASP A 325 15.05 -25.44 -37.78
CA ASP A 325 14.71 -26.01 -39.10
C ASP A 325 13.54 -25.32 -39.82
N LEU A 326 12.52 -24.87 -39.07
CA LEU A 326 11.38 -24.12 -39.59
C LEU A 326 11.69 -22.63 -39.89
N GLN A 327 12.60 -22.00 -39.15
CA GLN A 327 13.00 -20.60 -39.34
C GLN A 327 14.00 -20.44 -40.50
N ALA A 328 14.83 -21.47 -40.75
CA ALA A 328 15.73 -21.52 -41.89
C ALA A 328 15.01 -21.46 -43.26
N THR A 329 13.73 -21.82 -43.30
CA THR A 329 12.89 -21.73 -44.51
C THR A 329 12.30 -20.33 -44.72
N GLY A 330 12.16 -19.53 -43.65
CA GLY A 330 11.57 -18.19 -43.69
C GLY A 330 12.59 -17.04 -43.76
N VAL A 331 13.80 -17.24 -43.26
CA VAL A 331 14.89 -16.24 -43.30
C VAL A 331 15.72 -16.43 -44.55
N ASN A 332 15.68 -15.46 -45.47
CA ASN A 332 16.49 -15.50 -46.69
C ASN A 332 17.93 -15.03 -46.40
N VAL A 333 18.78 -15.97 -45.99
CA VAL A 333 20.21 -15.71 -45.68
C VAL A 333 20.98 -15.18 -46.89
N ALA A 334 20.63 -15.62 -48.11
CA ALA A 334 21.23 -15.09 -49.34
C ALA A 334 20.88 -13.60 -49.56
N ALA A 335 19.65 -13.18 -49.23
CA ALA A 335 19.24 -11.78 -49.28
C ALA A 335 19.96 -10.93 -48.22
N ILE A 336 20.15 -11.46 -46.99
CA ILE A 336 20.91 -10.78 -45.93
C ILE A 336 22.36 -10.54 -46.38
N ARG A 337 23.02 -11.55 -46.95
CA ARG A 337 24.40 -11.42 -47.48
C ARG A 337 24.48 -10.42 -48.64
N GLY A 338 23.53 -10.49 -49.56
CA GLY A 338 23.46 -9.56 -50.70
C GLY A 338 23.25 -8.12 -50.25
N ASP A 339 22.42 -7.90 -49.23
CA ASP A 339 22.15 -6.57 -48.68
C ASP A 339 23.33 -6.04 -47.86
N ALA A 340 24.02 -6.90 -47.10
CA ALA A 340 25.27 -6.57 -46.42
C ALA A 340 26.36 -6.17 -47.43
N LEU A 341 26.50 -6.90 -48.56
CA LEU A 341 27.45 -6.54 -49.61
C LEU A 341 27.11 -5.20 -50.26
N ARG A 342 25.81 -4.93 -50.49
CA ARG A 342 25.32 -3.64 -51.00
C ARG A 342 25.70 -2.52 -50.03
N LEU A 343 25.41 -2.68 -48.74
CA LEU A 343 25.74 -1.69 -47.70
C LEU A 343 27.25 -1.46 -47.60
N ALA A 344 28.06 -2.52 -47.57
CA ALA A 344 29.53 -2.40 -47.57
C ALA A 344 30.04 -1.58 -48.76
N ARG A 345 29.39 -1.66 -49.92
CA ARG A 345 29.73 -0.85 -51.11
C ARG A 345 29.28 0.60 -50.98
N GLU A 346 28.04 0.81 -50.56
CA GLU A 346 27.47 2.16 -50.39
C GLU A 346 28.22 2.97 -49.32
N THR A 347 28.59 2.34 -48.21
CA THR A 347 29.34 2.97 -47.12
C THR A 347 30.85 2.99 -47.36
N LYS A 348 31.33 2.42 -48.47
CA LYS A 348 32.76 2.26 -48.80
C LYS A 348 33.56 1.58 -47.69
N THR A 349 32.97 0.58 -47.04
CA THR A 349 33.58 -0.20 -45.97
C THR A 349 33.89 -1.63 -46.41
N GLN A 350 34.09 -1.86 -47.72
CA GLN A 350 34.61 -3.14 -48.19
C GLN A 350 35.99 -3.38 -47.58
N LYS A 351 36.28 -4.64 -47.21
CA LYS A 351 37.53 -5.04 -46.54
C LYS A 351 37.73 -4.42 -45.15
N ARG A 352 36.70 -3.81 -44.55
CA ARG A 352 36.72 -3.41 -43.14
C ARG A 352 36.64 -4.67 -42.27
N THR A 353 37.48 -4.74 -41.24
CA THR A 353 37.44 -5.81 -40.23
C THR A 353 37.25 -5.21 -38.84
N TRP A 354 36.75 -6.01 -37.90
CA TRP A 354 36.48 -5.60 -36.53
C TRP A 354 37.31 -6.40 -35.52
N LYS A 355 37.82 -5.72 -34.49
CA LYS A 355 38.70 -6.30 -33.46
C LYS A 355 38.00 -7.22 -32.44
N GLY A 356 36.67 -7.36 -32.50
CA GLY A 356 35.92 -8.36 -31.74
C GLY A 356 35.66 -8.03 -30.26
N GLY A 357 35.60 -6.76 -29.88
CA GLY A 357 35.19 -6.37 -28.51
C GLY A 357 33.68 -6.24 -28.40
N ALA A 358 33.02 -7.12 -27.63
CA ALA A 358 31.54 -7.16 -27.52
C ALA A 358 30.93 -5.76 -27.35
N PRO A 359 30.19 -5.26 -28.36
CA PRO A 359 29.50 -3.98 -28.25
C PRO A 359 28.29 -4.16 -27.32
N ASP A 360 27.93 -3.10 -26.61
CA ASP A 360 26.71 -3.10 -25.80
C ASP A 360 25.49 -2.73 -26.65
N ASP A 361 24.34 -3.32 -26.34
CA ASP A 361 23.08 -3.16 -27.06
C ASP A 361 22.45 -1.77 -26.80
N PHE A 362 22.62 -0.83 -27.72
CA PHE A 362 22.12 0.53 -27.56
C PHE A 362 20.59 0.67 -27.74
N ASP A 363 19.89 -0.34 -28.26
CA ASP A 363 18.42 -0.35 -28.31
C ASP A 363 17.79 -0.35 -26.91
N ARG A 364 18.56 -0.71 -25.86
CA ARG A 364 18.12 -0.60 -24.45
C ARG A 364 18.06 0.82 -23.93
N ILE A 365 18.70 1.78 -24.60
CA ILE A 365 18.71 3.19 -24.20
C ILE A 365 17.63 3.94 -24.97
N GLY A 366 16.61 4.40 -24.25
CA GLY A 366 15.47 5.10 -24.83
C GLY A 366 15.89 6.36 -25.59
N GLY A 367 15.62 6.37 -26.90
CA GLY A 367 15.87 7.51 -27.79
C GLY A 367 17.12 7.39 -28.65
N ILE A 368 18.00 6.42 -28.41
CA ILE A 368 19.01 6.01 -29.37
C ILE A 368 18.31 5.09 -30.38
N GLY A 369 18.31 5.49 -31.64
CA GLY A 369 17.87 4.62 -32.73
C GLY A 369 18.99 4.43 -33.72
N ARG A 370 18.81 3.52 -34.68
CA ARG A 370 19.77 3.12 -35.74
C ARG A 370 20.64 4.24 -36.30
N VAL A 371 20.05 5.40 -36.59
CA VAL A 371 20.80 6.55 -37.14
C VAL A 371 21.82 7.12 -36.15
N TYR A 372 21.47 7.19 -34.86
CA TYR A 372 22.38 7.67 -33.82
C TYR A 372 23.34 6.58 -33.36
N GLU A 373 22.89 5.33 -33.28
CA GLU A 373 23.75 4.17 -32.99
C GLU A 373 24.87 4.04 -34.02
N GLY A 374 24.54 4.04 -35.32
CA GLY A 374 25.55 3.99 -36.38
C GLY A 374 26.56 5.13 -36.30
N ARG A 375 26.13 6.36 -35.95
CA ARG A 375 27.03 7.50 -35.76
C ARG A 375 27.93 7.36 -34.53
N LEU A 376 27.43 6.77 -33.45
CA LEU A 376 28.20 6.51 -32.24
C LEU A 376 29.26 5.43 -32.49
N TYR A 377 28.89 4.36 -33.20
CA TYR A 377 29.83 3.31 -33.60
C TYR A 377 30.91 3.82 -34.56
N GLU A 378 30.55 4.69 -35.52
CA GLU A 378 31.51 5.38 -36.38
C GLU A 378 32.49 6.26 -35.59
N ALA A 379 32.04 6.86 -34.49
CA ALA A 379 32.86 7.66 -33.57
C ALA A 379 33.64 6.82 -32.55
N GLY A 380 33.50 5.48 -32.57
CA GLY A 380 34.21 4.58 -31.65
C GLY A 380 33.55 4.40 -30.29
N ILE A 381 32.27 4.76 -30.14
CA ILE A 381 31.49 4.61 -28.91
C ILE A 381 30.53 3.43 -29.10
N CYS A 382 30.96 2.23 -28.72
CA CYS A 382 30.18 1.00 -28.86
C CYS A 382 29.92 0.26 -27.54
N THR A 383 30.17 0.90 -26.39
CA THR A 383 29.85 0.34 -25.07
C THR A 383 29.15 1.38 -24.21
N TYR A 384 28.33 0.95 -23.25
CA TYR A 384 27.72 1.82 -22.25
C TYR A 384 28.78 2.57 -21.47
N ALA A 385 29.93 1.93 -21.18
CA ALA A 385 31.06 2.56 -20.51
C ALA A 385 31.65 3.73 -21.32
N ALA A 386 31.83 3.56 -22.63
CA ALA A 386 32.29 4.63 -23.51
C ALA A 386 31.25 5.75 -23.62
N LEU A 387 29.96 5.39 -23.71
CA LEU A 387 28.86 6.35 -23.80
C LEU A 387 28.71 7.18 -22.51
N ALA A 388 28.83 6.55 -21.34
CA ALA A 388 28.72 7.18 -20.03
C ALA A 388 29.85 8.18 -19.71
N GLN A 389 30.98 8.05 -20.41
CA GLN A 389 32.15 8.93 -20.31
C GLN A 389 32.08 10.15 -21.25
N CYS A 390 31.16 10.15 -22.21
CA CYS A 390 30.99 11.26 -23.14
C CYS A 390 30.30 12.46 -22.47
N SER A 391 30.60 13.67 -22.94
CA SER A 391 29.86 14.89 -22.60
C SER A 391 28.70 15.12 -23.58
N VAL A 392 27.71 15.92 -23.16
CA VAL A 392 26.57 16.32 -24.01
C VAL A 392 27.06 17.02 -25.28
N GLU A 393 28.11 17.83 -25.18
CA GLU A 393 28.72 18.54 -26.32
C GLU A 393 29.40 17.58 -27.29
N GLN A 394 30.10 16.56 -26.77
CA GLN A 394 30.71 15.51 -27.59
C GLN A 394 29.66 14.70 -28.34
N LEU A 395 28.58 14.28 -27.65
CA LEU A 395 27.48 13.55 -28.27
C LEU A 395 26.74 14.41 -29.30
N ALA A 396 26.53 15.70 -29.03
CA ALA A 396 25.91 16.62 -30.00
C ALA A 396 26.77 16.79 -31.26
N ALA A 397 28.09 16.86 -31.13
CA ALA A 397 29.02 16.96 -32.26
C ALA A 397 29.05 15.68 -33.11
N ILE A 398 29.08 14.51 -32.46
CA ILE A 398 29.07 13.19 -33.13
C ILE A 398 27.72 12.95 -33.82
N CYS A 399 26.62 13.17 -33.09
CA CYS A 399 25.27 12.92 -33.57
C CYS A 399 24.77 13.97 -34.56
N ARG A 400 25.48 15.10 -34.75
CA ARG A 400 25.10 16.22 -35.63
C ARG A 400 23.64 16.65 -35.47
N ALA A 401 23.15 16.67 -34.22
CA ALA A 401 21.76 16.97 -33.93
C ALA A 401 21.54 18.47 -33.66
N PRO A 402 20.33 19.00 -33.92
CA PRO A 402 19.98 20.38 -33.55
C PRO A 402 20.06 20.62 -32.03
N GLN A 403 20.34 21.86 -31.62
CA GLN A 403 20.58 22.24 -30.22
C GLN A 403 19.42 21.91 -29.24
N PHE A 404 18.18 21.76 -29.73
CA PHE A 404 17.03 21.40 -28.88
C PHE A 404 17.05 19.94 -28.37
N ASN A 405 17.96 19.10 -28.85
CA ASN A 405 18.10 17.70 -28.40
C ASN A 405 19.06 17.51 -27.21
N ALA A 406 19.57 18.58 -26.59
CA ALA A 406 20.52 18.52 -25.48
C ALA A 406 20.03 17.66 -24.29
N ASN A 407 18.73 17.71 -23.98
CA ASN A 407 18.13 16.93 -22.89
C ASN A 407 18.11 15.41 -23.17
N HIS A 408 18.14 14.99 -24.43
CA HIS A 408 18.17 13.57 -24.80
C HIS A 408 19.56 12.97 -24.58
N PHE A 409 20.63 13.71 -24.88
CA PHE A 409 22.00 13.24 -24.68
C PHE A 409 22.35 13.05 -23.21
N GLN A 410 21.90 13.97 -22.33
CA GLN A 410 22.08 13.80 -20.90
C GLN A 410 21.35 12.54 -20.40
N ASN A 411 20.14 12.31 -20.88
CA ASN A 411 19.36 11.11 -20.55
C ASN A 411 20.05 9.82 -21.03
N TRP A 412 20.67 9.82 -22.23
CA TRP A 412 21.43 8.66 -22.71
C TRP A 412 22.65 8.34 -21.84
N ILE A 413 23.38 9.37 -21.41
CA ILE A 413 24.52 9.22 -20.50
C ILE A 413 24.06 8.61 -19.16
N ASP A 414 22.95 9.09 -18.62
CA ASP A 414 22.44 8.62 -17.33
C ASP A 414 21.89 7.19 -17.41
N GLN A 415 21.20 6.83 -18.50
CA GLN A 415 20.75 5.45 -18.75
C GLN A 415 21.94 4.50 -18.98
N ALA A 416 22.98 4.92 -19.71
CA ALA A 416 24.19 4.13 -19.88
C ALA A 416 24.89 3.85 -18.54
N ARG A 417 24.95 4.84 -17.63
CA ARG A 417 25.49 4.63 -16.27
C ARG A 417 24.65 3.65 -15.46
N ALA A 418 23.32 3.71 -15.58
CA ALA A 418 22.43 2.78 -14.90
C ALA A 418 22.65 1.33 -15.39
N LEU A 419 22.86 1.13 -16.69
CA LEU A 419 23.12 -0.18 -17.29
C LEU A 419 24.50 -0.76 -16.97
N ILE A 420 25.47 0.07 -16.57
CA ILE A 420 26.78 -0.40 -16.04
C ILE A 420 26.66 -0.84 -14.57
N ALA A 421 25.77 -0.20 -13.81
CA ALA A 421 25.67 -0.37 -12.36
C ALA A 421 24.71 -1.48 -11.92
N GLY A 422 23.78 -1.90 -12.79
CA GLY A 422 22.89 -3.04 -12.60
C GLY A 422 23.42 -4.28 -13.32
#